data_AF-A0A7J2SX15-F1
#
_entry.id   AF-A0A7J2SX15-F1
#
_cell.length_a   1.000
_cell.length_b   1.000
_cell.length_c   1.000
_cell.angle_alpha   90.00
_cell.angle_beta   90.00
_cell.angle_gamma   90.00
#
_symmetry.space_group_name_H-M   'P 1'
#
loop_
_entity.id
_entity.type
_entity.pdbx_description
1 polymer ?
#
loop_
_entity_poly.entity_id
_entity_poly.type
_entity_poly.pdbx_seq_one_letter_code
_entity_poly.pdbx_strand_id
1 'polypeptide(L)'
;MSRTEGVLRTGPVRSSGYALKLRRVVNAALRPLIKGGTLTADQVNEELTKLNRALYSYIVEKYQIPKEAVVNVALRYTVEGGRFSITDAQVDIYERDDILSNNVTEGVRRDLQLPQSQQGAQ
;
A
#
# COMPACT_ATOMS: atom_id res chain seq x y z
N MET A 1 15.01 18.83 -20.86
CA MET A 1 13.74 18.23 -20.38
C MET A 1 13.79 18.17 -18.86
N SER A 2 12.71 18.53 -18.16
CA SER A 2 12.70 18.49 -16.69
C SER A 2 12.50 17.05 -16.21
N ARG A 3 13.47 16.52 -15.46
CA ARG A 3 13.34 15.25 -14.74
C ARG A 3 12.74 15.52 -13.37
N THR A 4 11.67 14.80 -13.03
CA THR A 4 11.09 14.79 -11.68
C THR A 4 11.34 13.42 -11.06
N GLU A 5 11.65 13.37 -9.78
CA GLU A 5 11.77 12.10 -9.05
C GLU A 5 11.15 12.23 -7.68
N GLY A 6 10.78 11.09 -7.10
CA GLY A 6 10.15 11.07 -5.79
C GLY A 6 10.00 9.68 -5.20
N VAL A 7 9.49 9.67 -3.97
CA VAL A 7 9.20 8.45 -3.22
C VAL A 7 7.73 8.46 -2.82
N LEU A 8 7.03 7.37 -3.11
CA LEU A 8 5.64 7.18 -2.71
C LEU A 8 5.53 5.98 -1.76
N ARG A 9 4.69 6.11 -0.74
CA ARG A 9 4.49 5.08 0.28
C ARG A 9 3.00 4.79 0.43
N THR A 10 2.63 3.51 0.51
CA THR A 10 1.25 3.14 0.86
C THR A 10 0.91 3.49 2.30
N GLY A 11 1.93 3.53 3.16
CA GLY A 11 1.75 3.40 4.60
C GLY A 11 1.32 1.98 4.98
N PRO A 12 1.16 1.69 6.28
CA PRO A 12 0.68 0.40 6.76
C PRO A 12 -0.72 0.11 6.20
N VAL A 13 -0.85 -0.98 5.45
CA VAL A 13 -2.13 -1.44 4.88
C VAL A 13 -2.19 -2.95 4.99
N ARG A 14 -3.39 -3.52 5.18
CA ARG A 14 -3.53 -4.99 5.13
C ARG A 14 -3.07 -5.53 3.78
N SER A 15 -2.40 -6.68 3.78
CA SER A 15 -1.92 -7.38 2.60
C SER A 15 -3.04 -7.55 1.55
N SER A 16 -4.24 -7.95 1.99
CA SER A 16 -5.40 -8.06 1.09
C SER A 16 -5.80 -6.77 0.35
N GLY A 17 -5.40 -5.59 0.85
CA GLY A 17 -5.75 -4.28 0.29
C GLY A 17 -4.59 -3.50 -0.33
N TYR A 18 -3.36 -4.04 -0.36
CA TYR A 18 -2.18 -3.27 -0.77
C TYR A 18 -2.32 -2.74 -2.21
N ALA A 19 -2.85 -3.57 -3.13
CA ALA A 19 -2.94 -3.26 -4.55
C ALA A 19 -3.80 -2.01 -4.82
N LEU A 20 -4.94 -1.92 -4.14
CA LEU A 20 -5.83 -0.78 -4.26
C LEU A 20 -5.21 0.48 -3.64
N LYS A 21 -4.57 0.34 -2.47
CA LYS A 21 -3.91 1.46 -1.80
C LYS A 21 -2.76 2.02 -2.63
N LEU A 22 -1.93 1.17 -3.21
CA LEU A 22 -0.84 1.54 -4.11
C LEU A 22 -1.35 2.39 -5.28
N ARG A 23 -2.37 1.91 -6.01
CA ARG A 23 -2.97 2.67 -7.11
C ARG A 23 -3.49 4.04 -6.67
N ARG A 24 -4.16 4.12 -5.52
CA ARG A 24 -4.69 5.39 -4.99
C ARG A 24 -3.58 6.38 -4.67
N VAL A 25 -2.50 5.93 -4.04
CA VAL A 25 -1.37 6.79 -3.69
C VAL A 25 -0.67 7.32 -4.94
N VAL A 26 -0.37 6.45 -5.90
CA VAL A 26 0.32 6.87 -7.14
C VAL A 26 -0.54 7.82 -7.96
N ASN A 27 -1.81 7.50 -8.18
CA ASN A 27 -2.70 8.39 -8.92
C ASN A 27 -2.91 9.74 -8.23
N ALA A 28 -2.98 9.77 -6.89
CA ALA A 28 -3.08 11.03 -6.15
C ALA A 28 -1.82 11.89 -6.33
N ALA A 29 -0.63 11.28 -6.21
CA ALA A 29 0.64 11.99 -6.34
C ALA A 29 0.91 12.51 -7.76
N LEU A 30 0.55 11.73 -8.79
CA LEU A 30 0.78 12.09 -10.19
C LEU A 30 -0.37 12.89 -10.81
N ARG A 31 -1.48 13.10 -10.08
CA ARG A 31 -2.66 13.85 -10.55
C ARG A 31 -2.32 15.21 -11.18
N PRO A 32 -1.41 16.03 -10.62
CA PRO A 32 -1.05 17.30 -11.24
C PRO A 32 -0.37 17.13 -12.60
N LEU A 33 0.52 16.15 -12.74
CA LEU A 33 1.25 15.86 -13.98
C LEU A 33 0.34 15.28 -15.07
N ILE A 34 -0.63 14.44 -14.66
CA ILE A 34 -1.65 13.90 -15.57
C ILE A 34 -2.57 15.03 -16.05
N LYS A 35 -3.07 15.88 -15.15
CA LYS A 35 -3.91 17.03 -15.52
C LYS A 35 -3.17 18.06 -16.38
N GLY A 36 -1.87 18.21 -16.17
CA GLY A 36 -0.99 19.08 -16.95
C GLY A 36 -0.58 18.50 -18.30
N GLY A 37 -1.02 17.30 -18.67
CA GLY A 37 -0.69 16.66 -19.95
C GLY A 37 0.76 16.17 -20.07
N THR A 38 1.53 16.20 -18.97
CA THR A 38 2.90 15.66 -18.94
C THR A 38 2.89 14.13 -18.95
N LEU A 39 1.87 13.51 -18.37
CA LEU A 39 1.67 12.07 -18.30
C LEU A 39 0.25 11.69 -18.76
N THR A 40 0.07 10.46 -19.22
CA THR A 40 -1.27 9.88 -19.43
C THR A 40 -1.59 8.91 -18.30
N ALA A 41 -2.87 8.79 -17.95
CA ALA A 41 -3.33 7.84 -16.93
C ALA A 41 -3.01 6.39 -17.35
N ASP A 42 -3.12 6.08 -18.63
CA ASP A 42 -2.85 4.74 -19.18
C ASP A 42 -1.38 4.34 -19.00
N GLN A 43 -0.46 5.25 -19.25
CA GLN A 43 0.98 5.02 -19.08
C GLN A 43 1.33 4.73 -17.61
N VAL A 44 0.74 5.48 -16.68
CA VAL A 44 0.89 5.23 -15.24
C VAL A 44 0.29 3.87 -14.85
N ASN A 45 -0.89 3.53 -15.39
CA ASN A 45 -1.59 2.28 -15.10
C ASN A 45 -0.80 1.05 -15.61
N GLU A 46 -0.11 1.16 -16.73
CA GLU A 46 0.74 0.10 -17.27
C GLU A 46 1.86 -0.26 -16.29
N GLU A 47 2.62 0.73 -15.84
CA GLU A 47 3.71 0.54 -14.88
C GLU A 47 3.22 0.00 -13.53
N LEU A 48 2.08 0.51 -13.05
CA LEU A 48 1.45 -0.01 -11.83
C LEU A 48 0.98 -1.45 -11.97
N THR A 49 0.56 -1.87 -13.17
CA THR A 49 0.13 -3.25 -13.42
C THR A 49 1.33 -4.19 -13.41
N LYS A 50 2.46 -3.80 -14.00
CA LYS A 50 3.73 -4.55 -13.93
C LYS A 50 4.19 -4.72 -12.48
N LEU A 51 4.25 -3.62 -11.72
CA LEU A 51 4.62 -3.65 -10.30
C LEU A 51 3.66 -4.54 -9.49
N ASN A 52 2.34 -4.36 -9.65
CA ASN A 52 1.35 -5.13 -8.90
C ASN A 52 1.44 -6.64 -9.19
N ARG A 53 1.73 -7.03 -10.43
CA ARG A 53 1.93 -8.45 -10.78
C ARG A 53 3.14 -9.03 -10.06
N ALA A 54 4.26 -8.31 -10.03
CA ALA A 54 5.44 -8.74 -9.29
C ALA A 54 5.17 -8.84 -7.78
N LEU A 55 4.55 -7.81 -7.19
CA LEU A 55 4.17 -7.80 -5.77
C LEU A 55 3.23 -8.96 -5.44
N TYR A 56 2.23 -9.24 -6.28
CA TYR A 56 1.30 -10.35 -6.06
C TYR A 56 2.03 -11.70 -6.06
N SER A 57 2.93 -11.91 -7.01
CA SER A 57 3.68 -13.17 -7.09
C SER A 57 4.53 -13.40 -5.85
N TYR A 58 5.18 -12.37 -5.31
CA TYR A 58 5.96 -12.52 -4.09
C TYR A 58 5.09 -12.61 -2.83
N ILE A 59 4.15 -11.67 -2.64
CA ILE A 59 3.34 -11.56 -1.41
C ILE A 59 2.38 -12.75 -1.30
N VAL A 60 1.67 -13.10 -2.37
CA VAL A 60 0.56 -14.07 -2.31
C VAL A 60 1.01 -15.46 -2.74
N GLU A 61 1.72 -15.57 -3.87
CA GLU A 61 2.01 -16.89 -4.45
C GLU A 61 3.23 -17.54 -3.79
N LYS A 62 4.35 -16.82 -3.72
CA LYS A 62 5.64 -17.38 -3.29
C LYS A 62 5.79 -17.47 -1.79
N TYR A 63 5.50 -16.39 -1.07
CA TYR A 63 5.69 -16.31 0.38
C TYR A 63 4.40 -16.49 1.18
N GLN A 64 3.25 -16.56 0.51
CA GLN A 64 1.93 -16.82 1.13
C GLN A 64 1.66 -15.93 2.35
N ILE A 65 2.01 -14.64 2.24
CA ILE A 65 1.84 -13.67 3.31
C ILE A 65 0.35 -13.57 3.66
N PRO A 66 -0.04 -13.73 4.94
CA PRO A 66 -1.43 -13.73 5.34
C PRO A 66 -2.18 -12.46 4.94
N LYS A 67 -3.48 -12.59 4.65
CA LYS A 67 -4.33 -11.49 4.14
C LYS A 67 -4.50 -10.36 5.16
N GLU A 68 -4.42 -10.73 6.44
CA GLU A 68 -4.53 -9.93 7.64
C GLU A 68 -3.19 -9.27 8.04
N ALA A 69 -2.07 -9.78 7.54
CA ALA A 69 -0.76 -9.18 7.76
C ALA A 69 -0.75 -7.74 7.25
N VAL A 70 0.05 -6.89 7.89
CA VAL A 70 0.20 -5.51 7.48
C VAL A 70 1.45 -5.39 6.61
N VAL A 71 1.32 -4.68 5.50
CA VAL A 71 2.41 -4.43 4.56
C VAL A 71 2.54 -2.92 4.31
N ASN A 72 3.75 -2.48 3.99
CA ASN A 72 4.02 -1.13 3.52
C ASN A 72 4.87 -1.21 2.27
N VAL A 73 4.37 -0.67 1.17
CA VAL A 73 5.10 -0.60 -0.10
C VAL A 73 5.61 0.82 -0.28
N ALA A 74 6.92 0.96 -0.41
CA ALA A 74 7.57 2.19 -0.84
C ALA A 74 8.10 2.00 -2.26
N LEU A 75 7.87 2.95 -3.15
CA LEU A 75 8.44 2.96 -4.50
C LEU A 75 9.16 4.27 -4.76
N ARG A 76 10.28 4.18 -5.47
CA ARG A 76 10.97 5.32 -6.07
C ARG A 76 10.58 5.40 -7.53
N TYR A 77 10.40 6.61 -8.02
CA TYR A 77 10.01 6.83 -9.40
C TYR A 77 10.73 8.01 -10.01
N THR A 78 10.78 8.01 -11.34
CA THR A 78 11.16 9.15 -12.17
C THR A 78 10.04 9.47 -13.16
N VAL A 79 9.94 10.74 -13.53
CA VAL A 79 9.16 11.24 -14.65
C VAL A 79 10.10 12.03 -15.55
N GLU A 80 10.33 11.51 -16.75
CA GLU A 80 11.23 12.11 -17.74
C GLU A 80 10.69 11.87 -19.15
N GLY A 81 10.73 12.90 -20.01
CA GLY A 81 10.26 12.78 -21.39
C GLY A 81 8.80 12.35 -21.52
N GLY A 82 7.96 12.70 -20.54
CA GLY A 82 6.54 12.30 -20.49
C GLY A 82 6.30 10.83 -20.13
N ARG A 83 7.30 10.16 -19.53
CA ARG A 83 7.20 8.77 -19.08
C ARG A 83 7.44 8.67 -17.58
N PHE A 84 6.48 8.09 -16.87
CA PHE A 84 6.63 7.62 -15.50
C PHE A 84 7.34 6.26 -15.49
N SER A 85 8.39 6.12 -14.68
CA SER A 85 9.13 4.87 -14.52
C SER A 85 9.37 4.58 -13.04
N ILE A 86 9.14 3.35 -12.62
CA ILE A 86 9.47 2.89 -11.27
C ILE A 86 10.94 2.45 -11.27
N THR A 87 11.74 3.03 -10.38
CA THR A 87 13.20 2.78 -10.33
C THR A 87 13.61 1.86 -9.20
N ASP A 88 12.81 1.77 -8.14
CA ASP A 88 13.05 0.93 -6.98
C ASP A 88 11.74 0.66 -6.23
N ALA A 89 11.68 -0.47 -5.52
CA ALA A 89 10.55 -0.84 -4.68
C ALA A 89 11.02 -1.59 -3.44
N GLN A 90 10.54 -1.15 -2.28
CA GLN A 90 10.74 -1.79 -0.98
C GLN A 90 9.39 -2.22 -0.43
N VAL A 91 9.34 -3.42 0.16
CA VAL A 91 8.15 -3.95 0.82
C VAL A 91 8.51 -4.34 2.25
N ASP A 92 7.89 -3.65 3.22
CA ASP A 92 8.00 -4.00 4.64
C ASP A 92 6.79 -4.85 5.02
N ILE A 93 7.03 -5.95 5.74
CA ILE A 93 5.99 -6.84 6.27
C ILE A 93 6.01 -6.71 7.79
N TYR A 94 4.82 -6.51 8.38
CA TYR A 94 4.64 -6.37 9.81
C TYR A 94 3.75 -7.50 10.33
N GLU A 95 4.25 -8.19 11.35
CA GLU A 95 3.47 -9.13 12.13
C GLU A 95 2.67 -8.40 13.20
N ARG A 96 1.46 -8.89 13.46
CA ARG A 96 0.61 -8.36 14.51
C ARG A 96 1.10 -8.88 15.85
N ASP A 97 1.44 -7.97 16.76
CA ASP A 97 1.59 -8.33 18.18
C ASP A 97 0.20 -8.46 18.80
N ASP A 98 -0.29 -9.69 18.92
CA ASP A 98 -1.63 -9.96 19.43
C ASP A 98 -1.79 -9.56 20.89
N ILE A 99 -0.77 -9.76 21.73
CA ILE A 99 -0.84 -9.44 23.16
C ILE A 99 -0.96 -7.93 23.32
N LEU A 100 -0.05 -7.17 22.71
CA LEU A 100 -0.08 -5.71 22.78
C LEU A 100 -1.35 -5.14 22.16
N SER A 101 -1.76 -5.66 20.99
CA SER A 101 -2.98 -5.22 20.30
C SER A 101 -4.22 -5.45 21.15
N ASN A 102 -4.33 -6.62 21.80
CA ASN A 102 -5.46 -6.95 22.65
C ASN A 102 -5.44 -6.10 23.93
N ASN A 103 -4.28 -5.93 24.57
CA ASN A 103 -4.15 -5.09 25.77
C ASN A 103 -4.58 -3.63 25.50
N VAL A 104 -4.15 -3.05 24.39
CA VAL A 104 -4.58 -1.70 23.98
C VAL A 104 -6.08 -1.66 23.73
N THR A 105 -6.62 -2.67 23.03
CA THR A 105 -8.07 -2.74 22.74
C THR A 105 -8.91 -2.84 24.01
N GLU A 106 -8.52 -3.69 24.95
CA GLU A 106 -9.21 -3.82 26.24
C GLU A 106 -9.09 -2.57 27.10
N GLY A 107 -7.92 -1.90 27.10
CA GLY A 107 -7.71 -0.63 27.78
C GLY A 107 -8.69 0.44 27.28
N VAL A 108 -8.75 0.65 25.96
CA VAL A 108 -9.68 1.60 25.34
C VAL A 108 -11.14 1.22 25.62
N ARG A 109 -11.48 -0.07 25.54
CA ARG A 109 -12.84 -0.55 25.81
C ARG A 109 -13.28 -0.22 27.23
N ARG A 110 -12.39 -0.42 28.21
CA ARG A 110 -12.64 -0.12 29.62
C ARG A 110 -12.88 1.36 29.86
N ASP A 111 -11.99 2.22 29.33
CA ASP A 111 -12.07 3.67 29.54
C ASP A 111 -13.33 4.29 28.90
N LEU A 112 -13.79 3.70 27.80
CA LEU A 112 -15.00 4.13 27.10
C LEU A 112 -16.27 3.37 27.53
N GLN A 113 -16.19 2.48 28.52
CA GLN A 113 -17.30 1.66 29.01
C GLN A 113 -18.04 0.89 27.90
N LEU A 114 -17.29 0.46 26.88
CA LEU A 114 -17.84 -0.23 25.72
C LEU A 114 -18.18 -1.70 26.07
N PRO A 115 -19.28 -2.26 25.52
CA PRO A 115 -19.68 -3.62 25.80
C PRO A 115 -18.62 -4.62 25.31
N GLN A 116 -18.42 -5.70 26.08
CA GLN A 116 -17.57 -6.80 25.62
C GLN A 116 -18.25 -7.51 24.46
N SER A 117 -17.54 -7.61 23.34
CA SER A 117 -17.98 -8.41 22.21
C SER A 117 -17.97 -9.87 22.66
N GLN A 118 -19.14 -10.49 22.81
CA GLN A 118 -19.24 -11.95 22.90
C GLN A 118 -18.64 -12.51 21.62
N GLN A 119 -17.46 -13.13 21.71
CA GLN A 119 -16.86 -13.80 20.56
C GLN A 119 -17.74 -15.01 20.20
N GLY A 120 -18.27 -14.96 18.96
CA GLY A 120 -18.90 -16.01 18.16
C GLY A 120 -19.42 -17.26 18.87
N ALA A 121 -20.75 -17.41 18.90
CA ALA A 121 -21.35 -18.73 18.84
C ALA A 121 -20.88 -19.42 17.54
N GLN A 122 -20.23 -20.58 17.73
CA GLN A 122 -20.05 -21.75 16.86
C GLN A 122 -20.14 -21.54 15.34
#